data_AF-D3PY91-F1
#
_entry.id   AF-D3PY91-F1
#
_cell.length_a   1.000
_cell.length_b   1.000
_cell.length_c   1.000
_cell.angle_alpha   90.00
_cell.angle_beta   90.00
_cell.angle_gamma   90.00
#
_symmetry.space_group_name_H-M   'P 1'
#
loop_
_entity.id
_entity.type
_entity.pdbx_description
1 polymer ?
#
loop_
_entity_poly.entity_id
_entity_poly.type
_entity_poly.pdbx_seq_one_letter_code
_entity_poly.pdbx_strand_id
1 'polypeptide(L)'
;MIRQVSVELTVDGLAEHLVRLTTNRLLDPLAILLESDDAVAKPRAQVERAARGWAEVMLGGDHQAAVMLAVRFSAMLFPADEPVEPSRQWWATPLGRVVAWRVGHPSRRHVPYEIAGAMLGITRQGVGDLVNRNKLRRHPDGGVDVDSIRARLAALMTDTPNP
;
A
#
# COMPACT_ATOMS: atom_id res chain seq x y z
N MET A 1 19.47 -14.24 11.65
CA MET A 1 18.47 -14.80 10.73
C MET A 1 17.19 -13.99 10.90
N ILE A 2 16.96 -12.98 10.05
CA ILE A 2 15.81 -12.08 10.19
C ILE A 2 14.61 -12.81 9.59
N ARG A 3 13.70 -13.28 10.44
CA ARG A 3 12.46 -13.95 10.03
C ARG A 3 11.59 -12.90 9.33
N GLN A 4 11.54 -12.96 8.01
CA GLN A 4 10.61 -12.21 7.18
C GLN A 4 9.20 -12.64 7.59
N VAL A 5 8.48 -11.79 8.32
CA VAL A 5 7.02 -11.95 8.44
C VAL A 5 6.42 -11.34 7.17
N SER A 6 6.68 -12.00 6.05
CA SER A 6 6.01 -11.71 4.79
C SER A 6 4.59 -12.22 4.94
N VAL A 7 3.67 -11.38 5.42
CA VAL A 7 2.26 -11.57 5.11
C VAL A 7 2.20 -11.55 3.59
N GLU A 8 1.94 -12.72 3.00
CA GLU A 8 1.76 -12.90 1.58
C GLU A 8 0.61 -11.99 1.13
N LEU A 9 0.84 -11.20 0.09
CA LEU A 9 -0.14 -10.25 -0.40
C LEU A 9 -1.11 -10.98 -1.32
N THR A 10 -2.21 -11.47 -0.76
CA THR A 10 -3.22 -12.25 -1.49
C THR A 10 -4.35 -11.36 -2.00
N VAL A 11 -5.04 -11.81 -3.05
CA VAL A 11 -6.25 -11.16 -3.57
C VAL A 11 -7.30 -11.01 -2.46
N ASP A 12 -7.57 -12.09 -1.72
CA ASP A 12 -8.60 -12.09 -0.67
C ASP A 12 -8.23 -11.17 0.49
N GLY A 13 -6.98 -11.23 0.97
CA GLY A 13 -6.52 -10.36 2.06
C GLY A 13 -6.52 -8.88 1.70
N LEU A 14 -6.22 -8.55 0.43
CA LEU A 14 -6.35 -7.18 -0.07
C LEU A 14 -7.82 -6.78 -0.22
N ALA A 15 -8.68 -7.64 -0.79
CA ALA A 15 -10.10 -7.36 -0.97
C ALA A 15 -10.79 -7.08 0.36
N GLU A 16 -10.60 -7.93 1.38
CA GLU A 16 -11.10 -7.72 2.73
C GLU A 16 -10.63 -6.40 3.33
N HIS A 17 -9.35 -6.06 3.11
CA HIS A 17 -8.82 -4.79 3.56
C HIS A 17 -9.47 -3.60 2.85
N LEU A 18 -9.69 -3.67 1.53
CA LEU A 18 -10.35 -2.62 0.76
C LEU A 18 -11.82 -2.42 1.17
N VAL A 19 -12.55 -3.50 1.47
CA VAL A 19 -13.92 -3.42 2.00
C VAL A 19 -13.93 -2.68 3.33
N ARG A 20 -13.10 -3.11 4.29
CA ARG A 20 -13.01 -2.50 5.62
C ARG A 20 -12.60 -1.04 5.53
N LEU A 21 -11.61 -0.73 4.70
CA LEU A 21 -11.11 0.62 4.52
C LEU A 21 -12.18 1.55 3.94
N THR A 22 -12.84 1.15 2.85
CA THR A 22 -13.86 1.96 2.18
C THR A 22 -15.07 2.15 3.07
N THR A 23 -15.49 1.08 3.75
CA THR A 23 -16.55 1.14 4.75
C THR A 23 -16.26 2.18 5.82
N ASN A 24 -15.14 2.02 6.54
CA ASN A 24 -14.84 2.82 7.71
C ASN A 24 -14.51 4.29 7.37
N ARG A 25 -13.98 4.55 6.17
CA ARG A 25 -13.52 5.89 5.77
C ARG A 25 -14.51 6.67 4.91
N LEU A 26 -15.48 6.00 4.29
CA LEU A 26 -16.44 6.64 3.39
C LEU A 26 -17.88 6.36 3.79
N LEU A 27 -18.25 5.08 3.94
CA LEU A 27 -19.65 4.70 4.10
C LEU A 27 -20.15 4.94 5.51
N ASP A 28 -19.39 4.60 6.54
CA ASP A 28 -19.82 4.81 7.94
C ASP A 28 -19.93 6.31 8.27
N PRO A 29 -18.96 7.18 7.92
CA PRO A 29 -19.14 8.63 8.10
C PRO A 29 -20.35 9.19 7.36
N LEU A 30 -20.63 8.69 6.14
CA LEU A 30 -21.80 9.11 5.37
C LEU A 30 -23.10 8.65 6.01
N ALA A 31 -23.16 7.40 6.50
CA ALA A 31 -24.31 6.88 7.23
C ALA A 31 -24.61 7.68 8.49
N ILE A 32 -23.56 8.06 9.23
CA ILE A 32 -23.67 8.93 10.42
C ILE A 32 -24.23 10.30 10.02
N LEU A 33 -23.69 10.93 8.97
CA LEU A 33 -24.14 12.26 8.52
C LEU A 33 -25.61 12.25 8.06
N LEU A 34 -26.04 11.16 7.44
CA LEU A 34 -27.42 10.99 6.96
C LEU A 34 -28.36 10.41 8.02
N GLU A 35 -27.84 10.07 9.20
CA GLU A 35 -28.56 9.37 10.27
C GLU A 35 -29.32 8.12 9.77
N SER A 36 -28.73 7.40 8.81
CA SER A 36 -29.39 6.28 8.13
C SER A 36 -28.38 5.28 7.55
N ASP A 37 -28.37 4.07 8.11
CA ASP A 37 -27.61 2.94 7.55
C ASP A 37 -28.18 2.47 6.21
N ASP A 38 -29.50 2.55 6.05
CA ASP A 38 -30.20 2.18 4.82
C ASP A 38 -29.76 3.05 3.62
N ALA A 39 -29.41 4.31 3.87
CA ALA A 39 -28.92 5.22 2.84
C ALA A 39 -27.60 4.74 2.19
N VAL A 40 -26.79 3.96 2.90
CA VAL A 40 -25.51 3.42 2.41
C VAL A 40 -25.53 1.91 2.14
N ALA A 41 -26.65 1.22 2.37
CA ALA A 41 -26.75 -0.23 2.20
C ALA A 41 -26.41 -0.69 0.77
N LYS A 42 -26.92 0.01 -0.25
CA LYS A 42 -26.62 -0.29 -1.66
C LYS A 42 -25.14 -0.05 -2.01
N PRO A 43 -24.53 1.12 -1.70
CA PRO A 43 -23.09 1.33 -1.82
C PRO A 43 -22.24 0.27 -1.12
N ARG A 44 -22.61 -0.13 0.11
CA ARG A 44 -21.88 -1.16 0.87
C ARG A 44 -21.82 -2.50 0.13
N ALA A 45 -22.97 -2.99 -0.33
CA ALA A 45 -23.02 -4.22 -1.11
C ALA A 45 -22.25 -4.10 -2.45
N GLN A 46 -22.19 -2.91 -3.04
CA GLN A 46 -21.39 -2.68 -4.25
C GLN A 46 -19.88 -2.74 -3.96
N VAL A 47 -19.41 -2.16 -2.86
CA VAL A 47 -18.02 -2.24 -2.43
C VAL A 47 -17.61 -3.70 -2.18
N GLU A 48 -18.44 -4.48 -1.49
CA GLU A 48 -18.19 -5.90 -1.23
C GLU A 48 -18.01 -6.71 -2.53
N ARG A 49 -18.88 -6.49 -3.51
CA ARG A 49 -18.79 -7.15 -4.83
C ARG A 49 -17.57 -6.68 -5.64
N ALA A 50 -17.21 -5.40 -5.56
CA ALA A 50 -16.16 -4.82 -6.38
C ALA A 50 -14.75 -5.06 -5.82
N ALA A 51 -14.61 -5.24 -4.51
CA ALA A 51 -13.32 -5.27 -3.83
C ALA A 51 -12.37 -6.36 -4.33
N ARG A 52 -12.91 -7.54 -4.66
CA ARG A 52 -12.11 -8.63 -5.24
C ARG A 52 -11.53 -8.22 -6.60
N GLY A 53 -12.35 -7.65 -7.48
CA GLY A 53 -11.89 -7.18 -8.80
C GLY A 53 -10.85 -6.05 -8.68
N TRP A 54 -10.99 -5.16 -7.69
CA TRP A 54 -9.95 -4.15 -7.42
C TRP A 54 -8.64 -4.78 -6.95
N ALA A 55 -8.70 -5.77 -6.08
CA ALA A 55 -7.52 -6.49 -5.62
C ALA A 55 -6.84 -7.24 -6.76
N GLU A 56 -7.60 -7.92 -7.62
CA GLU A 56 -7.10 -8.59 -8.83
C GLU A 56 -6.42 -7.60 -9.77
N VAL A 57 -7.00 -6.42 -10.02
CA VAL A 57 -6.35 -5.37 -10.81
C VAL A 57 -5.06 -4.88 -10.17
N MET A 58 -5.05 -4.62 -8.86
CA MET A 58 -3.86 -4.13 -8.16
C MET A 58 -2.71 -5.14 -8.11
N LEU A 59 -3.01 -6.44 -8.04
CA LEU A 59 -2.02 -7.51 -7.98
C LEU A 59 -1.67 -8.11 -9.35
N GLY A 60 -2.48 -7.87 -10.38
CA GLY A 60 -2.35 -8.46 -11.71
C GLY A 60 -1.21 -7.93 -12.59
N GLY A 61 -1.15 -8.37 -13.84
CA GLY A 61 -0.05 -8.04 -14.75
C GLY A 61 -0.05 -6.61 -15.31
N ASP A 62 -1.20 -5.95 -15.38
CA ASP A 62 -1.30 -4.59 -15.93
C ASP A 62 -0.81 -3.55 -14.91
N HIS A 63 0.44 -3.14 -15.09
CA HIS A 63 1.09 -2.17 -14.20
C HIS A 63 0.37 -0.81 -14.18
N GLN A 64 -0.11 -0.32 -15.33
CA GLN A 64 -0.74 1.00 -15.42
C GLN A 64 -2.10 0.98 -14.72
N ALA A 65 -2.91 -0.05 -14.95
CA ALA A 65 -4.19 -0.21 -14.26
C ALA A 65 -4.00 -0.33 -12.73
N ALA A 66 -3.00 -1.10 -12.29
CA ALA A 66 -2.69 -1.27 -10.88
C ALA A 66 -2.27 0.05 -10.21
N VAL A 67 -1.37 0.82 -10.86
CA VAL A 67 -0.93 2.14 -10.37
C VAL A 67 -2.11 3.09 -10.27
N MET A 68 -2.92 3.21 -11.33
CA MET A 68 -4.05 4.13 -11.35
C MET A 68 -5.06 3.83 -10.24
N LEU A 69 -5.35 2.56 -10.00
CA LEU A 69 -6.28 2.17 -8.95
C LEU A 69 -5.69 2.43 -7.55
N ALA A 70 -4.42 2.11 -7.33
CA ALA A 70 -3.72 2.37 -6.06
C ALA A 70 -3.65 3.88 -5.75
N VAL A 71 -3.42 4.72 -6.76
CA VAL A 71 -3.43 6.19 -6.62
C VAL A 71 -4.82 6.70 -6.26
N ARG A 72 -5.90 6.18 -6.88
CA ARG A 72 -7.28 6.58 -6.52
C ARG A 72 -7.61 6.28 -5.06
N PHE A 73 -7.24 5.09 -4.58
CA PHE A 73 -7.42 4.74 -3.17
C PHE A 73 -6.56 5.61 -2.25
N SER A 74 -5.34 5.95 -2.65
CA SER A 74 -4.47 6.85 -1.88
C SER A 74 -5.05 8.26 -1.80
N ALA A 75 -5.57 8.80 -2.90
CA ALA A 75 -6.21 10.12 -2.95
C ALA A 75 -7.48 10.19 -2.09
N MET A 76 -8.24 9.10 -2.01
CA MET A 76 -9.38 8.98 -1.09
C MET A 76 -8.95 9.05 0.38
N LEU A 77 -7.81 8.44 0.73
CA LEU A 77 -7.33 8.37 2.11
C LEU A 77 -6.63 9.62 2.60
N PHE A 78 -6.00 10.35 1.68
CA PHE A 78 -5.20 11.52 1.96
C PHE A 78 -5.68 12.69 1.08
N PRO A 79 -6.81 13.33 1.44
CA PRO A 79 -7.34 14.47 0.70
C PRO A 79 -6.33 15.63 0.67
N ALA A 80 -6.36 16.39 -0.43
CA ALA A 80 -5.23 17.15 -0.98
C ALA A 80 -4.84 18.46 -0.25
N ASP A 81 -5.26 18.67 0.99
CA ASP A 81 -4.96 19.92 1.71
C ASP A 81 -3.53 19.94 2.28
N GLU A 82 -2.88 18.78 2.39
CA GLU A 82 -1.51 18.63 2.90
C GLU A 82 -0.72 17.58 2.10
N PRO A 83 0.63 17.63 2.13
CA PRO A 83 1.46 16.55 1.61
C PRO A 83 1.04 15.21 2.19
N VAL A 84 0.88 14.20 1.32
CA VAL A 84 0.54 12.85 1.76
C VAL A 84 1.68 12.29 2.60
N GLU A 85 1.42 12.08 3.90
CA GLU A 85 2.38 11.55 4.88
C GLU A 85 1.84 10.26 5.54
N PRO A 86 1.90 9.12 4.84
CA PRO A 86 1.36 7.88 5.39
C PRO A 86 2.20 7.39 6.58
N SER A 87 1.52 7.01 7.66
CA SER A 87 2.19 6.53 8.86
C SER A 87 2.93 5.22 8.65
N ARG A 88 3.90 4.93 9.52
CA ARG A 88 4.61 3.64 9.53
C ARG A 88 3.65 2.44 9.56
N GLN A 89 2.57 2.53 10.33
CA GLN A 89 1.58 1.45 10.46
C GLN A 89 0.78 1.26 9.17
N TRP A 90 0.51 2.35 8.44
CA TRP A 90 -0.21 2.29 7.17
C TRP A 90 0.55 1.49 6.11
N TRP A 91 1.88 1.68 6.02
CA TRP A 91 2.73 0.92 5.08
C TRP A 91 2.70 -0.59 5.32
N ALA A 92 2.41 -1.04 6.54
CA ALA A 92 2.31 -2.45 6.86
C ALA A 92 0.99 -3.08 6.39
N THR A 93 -0.03 -2.28 6.06
CA THR A 93 -1.33 -2.76 5.57
C THR A 93 -1.24 -3.37 4.17
N PRO A 94 -2.17 -4.25 3.76
CA PRO A 94 -2.20 -4.78 2.39
C PRO A 94 -2.19 -3.69 1.31
N LEU A 95 -2.97 -2.62 1.47
CA LEU A 95 -2.98 -1.50 0.51
C LEU A 95 -1.66 -0.72 0.56
N GLY A 96 -1.11 -0.46 1.75
CA GLY A 96 0.18 0.21 1.90
C GLY A 96 1.31 -0.56 1.20
N ARG A 97 1.30 -1.89 1.26
CA ARG A 97 2.25 -2.75 0.54
C ARG A 97 2.06 -2.68 -0.98
N VAL A 98 0.82 -2.71 -1.48
CA VAL A 98 0.51 -2.49 -2.90
C VAL A 98 1.03 -1.13 -3.35
N VAL A 99 0.75 -0.07 -2.60
CA VAL A 99 1.19 1.30 -2.94
C VAL A 99 2.70 1.38 -2.93
N ALA A 100 3.37 0.83 -1.91
CA ALA A 100 4.84 0.80 -1.85
C ALA A 100 5.46 0.11 -3.07
N TRP A 101 4.85 -0.98 -3.53
CA TRP A 101 5.31 -1.74 -4.69
C TRP A 101 5.02 -1.04 -6.01
N ARG A 102 3.75 -0.67 -6.25
CA ARG A 102 3.28 -0.14 -7.53
C ARG A 102 3.68 1.32 -7.75
N VAL A 103 3.55 2.14 -6.71
CA VAL A 103 3.65 3.61 -6.80
C VAL A 103 4.92 4.12 -6.13
N GLY A 104 5.29 3.57 -4.97
CA GLY A 104 6.27 4.15 -4.06
C GLY A 104 5.64 5.18 -3.10
N HIS A 105 6.47 6.06 -2.54
CA HIS A 105 5.98 7.17 -1.73
C HIS A 105 5.36 8.23 -2.64
N PRO A 106 4.09 8.63 -2.43
CA PRO A 106 3.36 9.49 -3.38
C PRO A 106 3.91 10.93 -3.46
N SER A 107 4.55 11.41 -2.40
CA SER A 107 4.99 12.81 -2.26
C SER A 107 6.51 12.99 -2.10
N ARG A 108 7.28 11.90 -2.03
CA ARG A 108 8.72 11.96 -1.69
C ARG A 108 9.55 11.06 -2.61
N ARG A 109 10.74 11.53 -2.99
CA ARG A 109 11.73 10.73 -3.75
C ARG A 109 12.63 9.88 -2.84
N HIS A 110 12.75 10.27 -1.58
CA HIS A 110 13.51 9.53 -0.58
C HIS A 110 12.76 9.51 0.75
N VAL A 111 13.02 8.48 1.55
CA VAL A 111 12.37 8.30 2.85
C VAL A 111 13.37 7.93 3.93
N PRO A 112 13.09 8.26 5.21
CA PRO A 112 13.87 7.76 6.33
C PRO A 112 13.92 6.23 6.37
N TYR A 113 14.97 5.66 6.95
CA TYR A 113 15.17 4.20 7.04
C TYR A 113 14.00 3.48 7.73
N GLU A 114 13.30 4.15 8.64
CA GLU A 114 12.13 3.59 9.32
C GLU A 114 10.94 3.43 8.38
N ILE A 115 10.69 4.43 7.53
CA ILE A 115 9.63 4.38 6.52
C ILE A 115 10.01 3.37 5.43
N ALA A 116 11.27 3.35 4.99
CA ALA A 116 11.76 2.32 4.08
C ALA A 116 11.54 0.90 4.63
N GLY A 117 11.82 0.70 5.93
CA GLY A 117 11.60 -0.59 6.59
C GLY A 117 10.12 -0.96 6.62
N ALA A 118 9.26 0.01 6.89
CA ALA A 118 7.81 -0.19 6.86
C ALA A 118 7.29 -0.57 5.47
N MET A 119 7.73 0.16 4.42
CA MET A 119 7.38 -0.13 3.03
C MET A 119 7.84 -1.53 2.59
N LEU A 120 9.01 -1.97 3.07
CA LEU A 120 9.60 -3.28 2.75
C LEU A 120 9.11 -4.42 3.65
N GLY A 121 8.38 -4.12 4.74
CA GLY A 121 8.01 -5.10 5.75
C GLY A 121 9.20 -5.66 6.54
N ILE A 122 10.27 -4.88 6.73
CA ILE A 122 11.49 -5.26 7.47
C ILE A 122 11.85 -4.23 8.55
N THR A 123 12.86 -4.54 9.36
CA THR A 123 13.34 -3.62 10.40
C THR A 123 14.19 -2.49 9.81
N ARG A 124 14.30 -1.37 10.54
CA ARG A 124 15.23 -0.26 10.22
C ARG A 124 16.67 -0.76 10.04
N GLN A 125 17.11 -1.70 10.89
CA GLN A 125 18.42 -2.34 10.79
C GLN A 125 18.56 -3.14 9.48
N GLY A 126 17.53 -3.91 9.10
CA GLY A 126 17.53 -4.65 7.83
C GLY A 126 17.66 -3.73 6.61
N VAL A 127 17.07 -2.53 6.64
CA VAL A 127 17.29 -1.50 5.61
C VAL A 127 18.75 -1.05 5.60
N GLY A 128 19.34 -0.81 6.78
CA GLY A 128 20.77 -0.54 6.96
C GLY A 128 21.64 -1.57 6.25
N ASP A 129 21.38 -2.84 6.51
CA ASP A 129 22.11 -3.96 5.91
C ASP A 129 21.95 -3.98 4.38
N LEU A 130 20.75 -3.72 3.86
CA LEU A 130 20.50 -3.67 2.42
C LEU A 130 21.23 -2.51 1.74
N VAL A 131 21.27 -1.33 2.35
CA VAL A 131 22.04 -0.19 1.84
C VAL A 131 23.53 -0.50 1.83
N ASN A 132 24.07 -1.03 2.93
CA ASN A 132 25.49 -1.38 3.04
C ASN A 132 25.92 -2.46 2.03
N ARG A 133 24.99 -3.33 1.63
CA ARG A 133 25.20 -4.38 0.61
C ARG A 133 24.88 -3.92 -0.82
N ASN A 134 24.66 -2.63 -1.05
CA ASN A 134 24.27 -2.05 -2.34
C ASN A 134 23.00 -2.68 -2.95
N LYS A 135 22.07 -3.15 -2.10
CA LYS A 135 20.75 -3.67 -2.50
C LYS A 135 19.63 -2.64 -2.43
N LEU A 136 19.87 -1.52 -1.75
CA LEU A 136 19.07 -0.30 -1.78
C LEU A 136 20.00 0.89 -2.01
N ARG A 137 19.49 1.95 -2.65
CA ARG A 137 20.28 3.16 -2.91
C ARG A 137 20.07 4.16 -1.79
N ARG A 138 21.18 4.69 -1.27
CA ARG A 138 21.16 5.87 -0.40
C ARG A 138 20.89 7.11 -1.26
N HIS A 139 19.98 7.97 -0.81
CA HIS A 139 19.73 9.25 -1.48
C HIS A 139 20.76 10.30 -1.03
N PRO A 140 21.20 11.23 -1.92
CA PRO A 140 22.15 12.31 -1.55
C PRO A 140 21.68 13.15 -0.36
N ASP A 141 20.38 13.44 -0.30
CA ASP A 141 19.75 14.22 0.79
C ASP A 141 19.48 13.38 2.06
N GLY A 142 20.01 12.17 2.12
CA GLY A 142 19.83 11.24 3.24
C GLY A 142 18.61 10.33 3.11
N GLY A 143 18.63 9.24 3.89
CA GLY A 143 17.61 8.19 3.77
C GLY A 143 17.81 7.28 2.56
N VAL A 144 16.71 6.67 2.11
CA VAL A 144 16.69 5.66 1.05
C VAL A 144 15.86 6.15 -0.12
N ASP A 145 16.40 5.97 -1.33
CA ASP A 145 15.75 6.28 -2.59
C ASP A 145 14.51 5.39 -2.83
N VAL A 146 13.36 6.02 -3.09
CA VAL A 146 12.06 5.33 -3.23
C VAL A 146 12.04 4.40 -4.43
N ASP A 147 12.68 4.77 -5.54
CA ASP A 147 12.74 3.92 -6.72
C ASP A 147 13.53 2.64 -6.45
N SER A 148 14.60 2.70 -5.65
CA SER A 148 15.32 1.49 -5.23
C SER A 148 14.49 0.56 -4.34
N ILE A 149 13.61 1.12 -3.50
CA ILE A 149 12.65 0.34 -2.69
C ILE A 149 11.64 -0.35 -3.59
N ARG A 150 11.04 0.38 -4.54
CA ARG A 150 10.08 -0.17 -5.51
C ARG A 150 10.69 -1.29 -6.34
N ALA A 151 11.90 -1.07 -6.87
CA ALA A 151 12.62 -2.08 -7.64
C ALA A 151 12.87 -3.36 -6.83
N ARG A 152 13.19 -3.22 -5.54
CA ARG A 152 13.37 -4.37 -4.65
C ARG A 152 12.07 -5.12 -4.40
N LEU A 153 10.97 -4.40 -4.16
CA LEU A 153 9.64 -5.00 -3.99
C LEU A 153 9.20 -5.73 -5.27
N ALA A 154 9.43 -5.14 -6.45
CA ALA A 154 9.12 -5.78 -7.72
C ALA A 154 9.85 -7.12 -7.87
N ALA A 155 11.15 -7.16 -7.56
CA ALA A 155 11.92 -8.40 -7.58
C ALA A 155 11.39 -9.48 -6.61
N LEU A 156 10.89 -9.08 -5.43
CA LEU A 156 10.30 -10.01 -4.46
C LEU A 156 8.94 -10.57 -4.93
N MET A 157 8.15 -9.76 -5.63
CA MET A 157 6.83 -10.16 -6.12
C MET A 157 6.92 -11.04 -7.37
N THR A 158 7.97 -10.89 -8.18
CA THR A 158 8.23 -11.78 -9.33
C THR A 158 8.84 -13.13 -8.95
N ASP A 159 9.55 -13.21 -7.82
CA ASP A 159 10.15 -14.46 -7.30
C ASP A 159 9.14 -15.35 -6.56
N THR A 160 7.92 -14.87 -6.31
CA THR A 160 6.87 -15.69 -5.68
C THR A 160 6.18 -16.50 -6.78
N PRO A 161 6.30 -17.85 -6.80
CA PRO A 161 5.59 -18.65 -7.80
C PRO A 161 4.09 -18.43 -7.62
N ASN A 162 3.41 -18.09 -8.71
CA ASN A 162 1.96 -18.03 -8.75
C ASN A 162 1.41 -19.42 -8.37
N PRO A 163 0.58 -19.57 -7.33
CA PRO A 163 0.00 -20.87 -6.98
C PRO A 163 -0.92 -21.41 -8.07
#